data_AF-A0A161W7V8-F1
#
_entry.id   AF-A0A161W7V8-F1
#
_cell.length_a   1.000
_cell.length_b   1.000
_cell.length_c   1.000
_cell.angle_alpha   90.00
_cell.angle_beta   90.00
_cell.angle_gamma   90.00
#
_symmetry.space_group_name_H-M   'P 1'
#
loop_
_entity.id
_entity.type
_entity.pdbx_description
1 polymer ?
#
loop_
_entity_poly.entity_id
_entity_poly.type
_entity_poly.pdbx_seq_one_letter_code
_entity_poly.pdbx_strand_id
1 'polypeptide(L)'
;LDQRNPTQFPSQKEEFSRLALFRDMKTVNSGLRILSQSRRAALHISPQPSLRVVSRSISGAVATCRFSPFIPSNTRRFSAMSSNAAEQPQAAAPSTEHSAPAQPDLPPLTPAEFKVFNQMAEKMEYFHNHFRRQWTLLHDAATTGRRPQNMTLKQFLDTGLQFAQHLTAHHGIEETYVFPMLARKMPEFRGGRAELLRQHKEIHKGLDGFEEYLHKCRSRETELELSVLKEKMDSWGGVLWTHLDQEVVTLGAENMRRYWTMEEVRNMPM
;
A
#
# COMPACT_ATOMS: atom_id res chain seq x y z
N LEU A 1 41.78 9.46 31.92
CA LEU A 1 41.07 10.59 31.29
C LEU A 1 40.19 10.01 30.19
N ASP A 2 38.93 10.35 30.28
CA ASP A 2 37.74 9.58 29.91
C ASP A 2 37.49 9.52 28.39
N GLN A 3 37.36 8.31 27.83
CA GLN A 3 36.99 8.08 26.43
C GLN A 3 35.46 8.07 26.30
N ARG A 4 34.87 9.17 25.82
CA ARG A 4 33.45 9.18 25.45
C ARG A 4 33.26 8.65 24.04
N ASN A 5 32.60 7.50 23.97
CA ASN A 5 32.08 6.87 22.77
C ASN A 5 30.82 7.63 22.29
N PRO A 6 30.76 8.20 21.07
CA PRO A 6 29.55 8.82 20.56
C PRO A 6 28.68 7.79 19.80
N THR A 7 27.36 7.99 19.84
CA THR A 7 26.32 7.25 19.09
C THR A 7 26.06 5.80 19.48
N GLN A 8 25.39 5.62 20.61
CA GLN A 8 24.53 4.46 20.83
C GLN A 8 23.09 4.90 20.50
N PHE A 9 22.64 4.58 19.28
CA PHE A 9 21.23 4.69 18.93
C PHE A 9 20.42 3.78 19.86
N PRO A 10 19.27 4.24 20.41
CA PRO A 10 18.44 3.40 21.25
C PRO A 10 17.98 2.16 20.48
N SER A 11 17.92 1.02 21.17
CA SER A 11 17.41 -0.23 20.60
C SER A 11 15.99 0.00 20.05
N GLN A 12 15.62 -0.65 18.93
CA GLN A 12 14.30 -0.50 18.31
C GLN A 12 13.15 -0.62 19.33
N LYS A 13 13.31 -1.46 20.36
CA LYS A 13 12.32 -1.60 21.45
C LYS A 13 12.08 -0.33 22.27
N GLU A 14 13.09 0.51 22.46
CA GLU A 14 12.99 1.74 23.27
C GLU A 14 12.33 2.88 22.49
N GLU A 15 12.58 2.99 21.19
CA GLU A 15 11.93 4.00 20.34
C GLU A 15 10.46 3.65 20.08
N PHE A 16 10.16 2.36 19.87
CA PHE A 16 8.77 1.88 19.80
C PHE A 16 8.04 1.96 21.14
N SER A 17 8.73 1.88 22.28
CA SER A 17 8.11 2.13 23.60
C SER A 17 7.71 3.60 23.79
N ARG A 18 8.43 4.54 23.16
CA ARG A 18 8.00 5.96 23.10
C ARG A 18 6.78 6.15 22.21
N LEU A 19 6.66 5.40 21.12
CA LEU A 19 5.43 5.34 20.30
C LEU A 19 4.27 4.64 21.02
N ALA A 20 4.54 3.67 21.90
CA ALA A 20 3.54 3.01 22.73
C ALA A 20 2.94 3.92 23.82
N LEU A 21 3.56 5.07 24.12
CA LEU A 21 2.93 6.10 24.97
C LEU A 21 1.77 6.84 24.27
N PHE A 22 1.61 6.67 22.95
CA PHE A 22 0.46 7.18 22.18
C PHE A 22 -0.68 6.14 22.03
N ARG A 23 -0.69 5.07 22.84
CA ARG A 23 -1.61 3.93 22.75
C ARG A 23 -3.06 4.21 23.21
N ASP A 24 -3.46 5.46 23.43
CA ASP A 24 -4.84 5.84 23.79
C ASP A 24 -5.67 6.46 22.64
N MET A 25 -5.35 6.16 21.37
CA MET A 25 -6.07 6.73 20.21
C MET A 25 -7.03 5.78 19.47
N LYS A 26 -7.31 4.56 19.98
CA LYS A 26 -8.25 3.62 19.33
C LYS A 26 -9.75 3.94 19.50
N THR A 27 -10.12 5.08 20.09
CA THR A 27 -11.55 5.37 20.42
C THR A 27 -12.24 6.37 19.49
N VAL A 28 -11.59 6.94 18.46
CA VAL A 28 -12.19 8.09 17.72
C VAL A 28 -12.78 7.75 16.35
N ASN A 29 -12.65 6.53 15.82
CA ASN A 29 -13.11 6.23 14.44
C ASN A 29 -14.23 5.18 14.30
N SER A 30 -15.12 5.10 15.30
CA SER A 30 -16.30 4.21 15.29
C SER A 30 -17.60 4.98 15.56
N GLY A 31 -17.82 6.08 14.82
CA GLY A 31 -18.89 7.03 15.13
C GLY A 31 -19.66 7.53 13.92
N LEU A 32 -20.07 6.64 13.00
CA LEU A 32 -21.11 6.97 12.02
C LEU A 32 -21.89 5.72 11.60
N ARG A 33 -22.82 5.29 12.46
CA ARG A 33 -23.92 4.39 12.05
C ARG A 33 -25.25 5.12 12.25
N ILE A 34 -25.94 5.25 11.13
CA ILE A 34 -27.22 5.90 10.92
C ILE A 34 -28.29 5.23 11.80
N LEU A 35 -28.98 6.04 12.60
CA LEU A 35 -30.22 5.69 13.28
C LEU A 35 -31.34 5.57 12.23
N SER A 36 -31.82 4.35 11.98
CA SER A 36 -33.12 4.12 11.35
C SER A 36 -34.02 3.39 12.34
N GLN A 37 -35.14 4.04 12.64
CA GLN A 37 -36.07 3.71 13.70
C GLN A 37 -36.78 2.37 13.52
N SER A 38 -37.00 1.71 14.66
CA SER A 38 -37.79 0.50 14.83
C SER A 38 -39.29 0.82 14.77
N ARG A 39 -40.07 0.06 13.99
CA ARG A 39 -41.51 -0.14 14.23
C ARG A 39 -41.75 -1.62 14.57
N ARG A 40 -42.27 -1.85 15.78
CA ARG A 40 -42.87 -3.11 16.23
C ARG A 40 -44.21 -3.34 15.54
N ALA A 41 -44.45 -4.58 15.13
CA ALA A 41 -45.77 -5.21 15.18
C ALA A 41 -45.58 -6.70 15.48
N ALA A 42 -46.28 -7.18 16.50
CA ALA A 42 -46.35 -8.59 16.89
C ALA A 42 -47.54 -9.26 16.20
N LEU A 43 -47.45 -10.56 15.90
CA LEU A 43 -48.42 -11.62 16.27
C LEU A 43 -48.11 -12.98 15.60
N HIS A 44 -48.38 -14.05 16.37
CA HIS A 44 -48.72 -15.44 16.00
C HIS A 44 -47.67 -16.53 15.66
N ILE A 45 -47.24 -17.25 16.73
CA ILE A 45 -47.44 -18.69 17.05
C ILE A 45 -47.67 -19.72 15.90
N SER A 46 -46.64 -20.57 15.69
CA SER A 46 -46.58 -22.08 15.55
C SER A 46 -47.24 -22.82 14.35
N PRO A 47 -46.92 -24.10 14.03
CA PRO A 47 -45.73 -24.96 14.28
C PRO A 47 -45.07 -25.57 13.01
N GLN A 48 -43.93 -26.24 13.19
CA GLN A 48 -43.20 -27.12 12.24
C GLN A 48 -44.02 -28.34 11.77
N PRO A 49 -43.58 -29.02 10.68
CA PRO A 49 -42.94 -30.31 10.91
C PRO A 49 -41.69 -30.60 10.06
N SER A 50 -40.91 -31.51 10.62
CA SER A 50 -39.78 -32.22 10.01
C SER A 50 -40.17 -33.02 8.76
N LEU A 51 -39.19 -33.32 7.89
CA LEU A 51 -38.78 -34.70 7.58
C LEU A 51 -37.71 -34.77 6.47
N ARG A 52 -36.78 -35.71 6.71
CA ARG A 52 -36.08 -36.62 5.77
C ARG A 52 -34.96 -36.09 4.86
N VAL A 53 -33.76 -36.43 5.34
CA VAL A 53 -32.60 -36.94 4.58
C VAL A 53 -33.03 -37.99 3.56
N VAL A 54 -32.63 -37.83 2.30
CA VAL A 54 -32.34 -38.94 1.38
C VAL A 54 -31.02 -38.64 0.68
N SER A 55 -30.01 -39.43 1.03
CA SER A 55 -28.74 -39.54 0.33
C SER A 55 -28.95 -40.39 -0.93
N ARG A 56 -28.54 -39.89 -2.10
CA ARG A 56 -28.27 -40.75 -3.27
C ARG A 56 -26.95 -40.34 -3.90
N SER A 57 -25.97 -41.20 -3.63
CA SER A 57 -24.74 -41.34 -4.38
C SER A 57 -25.07 -41.83 -5.80
N ILE A 58 -24.51 -41.19 -6.82
CA ILE A 58 -24.38 -41.77 -8.16
C ILE A 58 -22.92 -41.66 -8.55
N SER A 59 -22.31 -42.83 -8.70
CA SER A 59 -20.96 -43.03 -9.18
C SER A 59 -20.99 -43.20 -10.70
N GLY A 60 -19.99 -42.64 -11.37
CA GLY A 60 -19.47 -43.13 -12.65
C GLY A 60 -20.13 -42.62 -13.93
N ALA A 61 -19.37 -41.85 -14.71
CA ALA A 61 -18.88 -42.32 -16.02
C ALA A 61 -17.93 -41.28 -16.62
N VAL A 62 -16.69 -41.71 -16.83
CA VAL A 62 -15.68 -41.04 -17.63
C VAL A 62 -16.06 -41.25 -19.10
N ALA A 63 -16.25 -40.17 -19.86
CA ALA A 63 -16.36 -40.22 -21.31
C ALA A 63 -15.37 -39.22 -21.93
N THR A 64 -14.28 -39.78 -22.45
CA THR A 64 -13.30 -39.11 -23.29
C THR A 64 -13.89 -38.88 -24.68
N CYS A 65 -13.92 -37.63 -25.15
CA CYS A 65 -14.06 -37.32 -26.57
C CYS A 65 -12.85 -36.49 -27.03
N ARG A 66 -12.09 -37.08 -27.96
CA ARG A 66 -10.97 -36.46 -28.68
C ARG A 66 -11.50 -35.63 -29.87
N PHE A 67 -10.87 -34.47 -30.06
CA PHE A 67 -10.45 -33.82 -31.31
C PHE A 67 -11.29 -33.96 -32.60
N SER A 68 -11.75 -32.82 -33.14
CA SER A 68 -11.10 -32.16 -34.29
C SER A 68 -11.74 -30.80 -34.66
N PRO A 69 -11.03 -29.94 -35.44
CA PRO A 69 -11.22 -28.49 -35.46
C PRO A 69 -12.10 -28.01 -36.62
N PHE A 70 -12.76 -26.86 -36.43
CA PHE A 70 -13.44 -26.14 -37.51
C PHE A 70 -12.81 -24.76 -37.70
N ILE A 71 -12.12 -24.60 -38.83
CA ILE A 71 -11.62 -23.34 -39.38
C ILE A 71 -12.59 -22.92 -40.49
N PRO A 72 -12.98 -21.64 -40.57
CA PRO A 72 -13.28 -21.03 -41.85
C PRO A 72 -12.28 -19.91 -42.14
N SER A 73 -11.42 -20.17 -43.12
CA SER A 73 -10.70 -19.16 -43.89
C SER A 73 -11.70 -18.47 -44.82
N ASN A 74 -11.74 -17.14 -44.85
CA ASN A 74 -12.28 -16.44 -46.01
C ASN A 74 -11.29 -15.38 -46.48
N THR A 75 -10.65 -15.71 -47.59
CA THR A 75 -9.75 -14.89 -48.37
C THR A 75 -10.59 -14.02 -49.30
N ARG A 76 -10.47 -12.69 -49.24
CA ARG A 76 -10.67 -11.84 -50.42
C ARG A 76 -9.58 -10.78 -50.52
N ARG A 77 -8.60 -11.10 -51.36
CA ARG A 77 -7.72 -10.19 -52.08
C ARG A 77 -8.56 -9.50 -53.17
N PHE A 78 -8.49 -8.18 -53.27
CA PHE A 78 -8.62 -7.48 -54.56
C PHE A 78 -7.58 -6.35 -54.62
N SER A 79 -6.94 -6.30 -55.78
CA SER A 79 -5.77 -5.49 -56.15
C SER A 79 -5.99 -3.98 -56.14
N ALA A 80 -4.85 -3.30 -56.01
CA ALA A 80 -4.58 -1.91 -56.29
C ALA A 80 -5.14 -1.40 -57.63
N MET A 81 -5.57 -0.14 -57.63
CA MET A 81 -5.27 0.79 -58.69
C MET A 81 -4.92 2.17 -58.13
N SER A 82 -3.87 2.71 -58.74
CA SER A 82 -3.19 3.96 -58.48
C SER A 82 -3.94 5.12 -59.13
N SER A 83 -4.03 6.28 -58.46
CA SER A 83 -4.27 7.57 -59.11
C SER A 83 -3.65 8.67 -58.26
N ASN A 84 -2.62 9.32 -58.79
CA ASN A 84 -2.07 10.57 -58.29
C ASN A 84 -3.10 11.69 -58.41
N ALA A 85 -3.34 12.43 -57.33
CA ALA A 85 -3.78 13.81 -57.39
C ALA A 85 -3.08 14.58 -56.27
N ALA A 86 -2.35 15.62 -56.68
CA ALA A 86 -1.55 16.48 -55.84
C ALA A 86 -2.42 17.34 -54.92
N GLU A 87 -2.05 17.44 -53.64
CA GLU A 87 -2.56 18.47 -52.73
C GLU A 87 -1.40 19.01 -51.89
N GLN A 88 -1.35 20.34 -51.80
CA GLN A 88 -0.27 21.16 -51.27
C GLN A 88 -0.10 21.05 -49.74
N PRO A 89 1.08 21.42 -49.20
CA PRO A 89 1.36 21.31 -47.76
C PRO A 89 0.63 22.39 -46.97
N GLN A 90 -0.28 21.97 -46.08
CA GLN A 90 -0.81 22.85 -45.02
C GLN A 90 0.23 23.03 -43.93
N ALA A 91 0.57 24.30 -43.72
CA ALA A 91 1.46 24.78 -42.67
C ALA A 91 0.96 24.36 -41.28
N ALA A 92 1.81 23.65 -40.53
CA ALA A 92 1.61 23.40 -39.12
C ALA A 92 1.70 24.72 -38.35
N ALA A 93 0.59 25.14 -37.74
CA ALA A 93 0.58 26.19 -36.74
C ALA A 93 1.39 25.71 -35.51
N PRO A 94 2.20 26.57 -34.87
CA PRO A 94 2.93 26.19 -33.68
C PRO A 94 1.95 26.08 -32.51
N SER A 95 1.73 24.85 -32.04
CA SER A 95 1.12 24.60 -30.74
C SER A 95 2.02 25.23 -29.68
N THR A 96 1.51 26.30 -29.09
CA THR A 96 2.12 26.98 -27.94
C THR A 96 2.03 26.04 -26.74
N GLU A 97 3.06 25.23 -26.55
CA GLU A 97 3.33 24.60 -25.26
C GLU A 97 3.51 25.73 -24.24
N HIS A 98 2.52 25.92 -23.36
CA HIS A 98 2.73 26.65 -22.11
C HIS A 98 3.67 25.82 -21.24
N SER A 99 4.97 25.94 -21.49
CA SER A 99 5.99 25.55 -20.54
C SER A 99 5.84 26.43 -19.31
N ALA A 100 5.52 25.79 -18.18
CA ALA A 100 5.69 26.42 -16.88
C ALA A 100 7.14 26.94 -16.78
N PRO A 101 7.39 28.14 -16.22
CA PRO A 101 8.73 28.68 -16.16
C PRO A 101 9.65 27.71 -15.42
N ALA A 102 10.73 27.30 -16.08
CA ALA A 102 11.80 26.54 -15.46
C ALA A 102 12.27 27.32 -14.23
N GLN A 103 12.11 26.74 -13.05
CA GLN A 103 12.64 27.33 -11.82
C GLN A 103 14.16 27.44 -11.97
N PRO A 104 14.78 28.57 -11.57
CA PRO A 104 16.22 28.72 -11.67
C PRO A 104 16.91 27.59 -10.89
N ASP A 105 17.89 26.94 -11.52
CA ASP A 105 18.64 25.85 -10.89
C ASP A 105 19.31 26.37 -9.62
N LEU A 106 18.87 25.85 -8.46
CA LEU A 106 19.45 26.16 -7.17
C LEU A 106 20.90 25.64 -7.15
N PRO A 107 21.85 26.39 -6.55
CA PRO A 107 23.25 25.96 -6.48
C PRO A 107 23.35 24.58 -5.80
N PRO A 108 24.32 23.72 -6.16
CA PRO A 108 24.48 22.42 -5.53
C PRO A 108 24.62 22.54 -4.01
N LEU A 109 23.96 21.65 -3.27
CA LEU A 109 24.08 21.60 -1.81
C LEU A 109 25.49 21.14 -1.41
N THR A 110 26.06 21.79 -0.39
CA THR A 110 27.20 21.21 0.32
C THR A 110 26.75 19.95 1.08
N PRO A 111 27.69 19.03 1.43
CA PRO A 111 27.34 17.82 2.18
C PRO A 111 26.64 18.10 3.52
N ALA A 112 27.00 19.20 4.19
CA ALA A 112 26.40 19.60 5.46
C ALA A 112 24.94 20.07 5.28
N GLU A 113 24.66 20.84 4.23
CA GLU A 113 23.31 21.30 3.92
C GLU A 113 22.43 20.14 3.45
N PHE A 114 22.98 19.27 2.58
CA PHE A 114 22.30 18.05 2.16
C PHE A 114 21.84 17.23 3.36
N LYS A 115 22.73 16.99 4.32
CA LYS A 115 22.38 16.25 5.54
C LYS A 115 21.25 16.91 6.33
N VAL A 116 21.17 18.24 6.38
CA VAL A 116 20.08 18.94 7.07
C VAL A 116 18.76 18.76 6.32
N PHE A 117 18.75 18.96 5.01
CA PHE A 117 17.52 18.82 4.22
C PHE A 117 17.05 17.37 4.08
N ASN A 118 17.94 16.39 4.17
CA ASN A 118 17.64 14.97 3.95
C ASN A 118 17.16 14.22 5.20
N GLN A 119 17.12 14.85 6.38
CA GLN A 119 16.85 14.16 7.66
C GLN A 119 15.52 13.39 7.65
N MET A 120 14.51 13.93 6.97
CA MET A 120 13.18 13.31 6.90
C MET A 120 13.16 12.08 5.99
N ALA A 121 13.78 12.18 4.81
CA ALA A 121 13.98 11.03 3.94
C ALA A 121 14.77 9.92 4.64
N GLU A 122 15.85 10.24 5.37
CA GLU A 122 16.63 9.24 6.12
C GLU A 122 15.79 8.55 7.20
N LYS A 123 14.96 9.30 7.93
CA LYS A 123 14.07 8.74 8.94
C LYS A 123 12.98 7.86 8.34
N MET A 124 12.35 8.30 7.24
CA MET A 124 11.36 7.48 6.53
C MET A 124 11.97 6.20 5.99
N GLU A 125 13.12 6.30 5.33
CA GLU A 125 13.80 5.14 4.77
C GLU A 125 14.20 4.11 5.84
N TYR A 126 14.51 4.53 7.07
CA TYR A 126 14.72 3.61 8.18
C TYR A 126 13.46 2.79 8.53
N PHE A 127 12.30 3.43 8.67
CA PHE A 127 11.03 2.74 8.91
C PHE A 127 10.62 1.89 7.69
N HIS A 128 10.74 2.43 6.49
CA HIS A 128 10.38 1.77 5.24
C HIS A 128 11.20 0.49 5.04
N ASN A 129 12.49 0.52 5.38
CA ASN A 129 13.31 -0.68 5.33
C ASN A 129 12.88 -1.75 6.34
N HIS A 130 12.31 -1.38 7.50
CA HIS A 130 11.71 -2.36 8.39
C HIS A 130 10.50 -3.04 7.74
N PHE A 131 9.62 -2.26 7.10
CA PHE A 131 8.47 -2.79 6.36
C PHE A 131 8.87 -3.66 5.19
N ARG A 132 9.84 -3.24 4.36
CA ARG A 132 10.38 -4.03 3.25
C ARG A 132 10.90 -5.39 3.74
N ARG A 133 11.65 -5.43 4.85
CA ARG A 133 12.16 -6.69 5.42
C ARG A 133 11.03 -7.64 5.84
N GLN A 134 10.02 -7.13 6.55
CA GLN A 134 8.88 -7.95 6.98
C GLN A 134 8.05 -8.43 5.79
N TRP A 135 7.79 -7.54 4.83
CA TRP A 135 7.12 -7.85 3.57
C TRP A 135 7.84 -8.98 2.83
N THR A 136 9.14 -8.83 2.59
CA THR A 136 9.94 -9.84 1.86
C THR A 136 9.90 -11.19 2.56
N LEU A 137 10.05 -11.25 3.90
CA LEU A 137 9.96 -12.51 4.63
C LEU A 137 8.62 -13.23 4.41
N LEU A 138 7.52 -12.48 4.46
CA LEU A 138 6.17 -13.03 4.32
C LEU A 138 5.88 -13.40 2.86
N HIS A 139 6.27 -12.54 1.93
CA HIS A 139 6.03 -12.69 0.49
C HIS A 139 6.88 -13.82 -0.10
N ASP A 140 8.13 -13.97 0.32
CA ASP A 140 8.99 -15.08 -0.08
C ASP A 140 8.41 -16.41 0.39
N ALA A 141 7.91 -16.47 1.64
CA ALA A 141 7.24 -17.66 2.13
C ALA A 141 5.97 -17.98 1.34
N ALA A 142 5.18 -16.95 1.01
CA ALA A 142 3.95 -17.08 0.23
C ALA A 142 4.23 -17.53 -1.21
N THR A 143 5.30 -17.02 -1.82
CA THR A 143 5.71 -17.30 -3.21
C THR A 143 6.37 -18.67 -3.35
N THR A 144 7.21 -19.07 -2.39
CA THR A 144 7.90 -20.37 -2.40
C THR A 144 7.05 -21.51 -1.83
N GLY A 145 5.92 -21.19 -1.21
CA GLY A 145 5.08 -22.17 -0.52
C GLY A 145 5.72 -22.76 0.73
N ARG A 146 6.75 -22.09 1.29
CA ARG A 146 7.50 -22.60 2.44
C ARG A 146 7.85 -21.48 3.42
N ARG A 147 7.44 -21.62 4.68
CA ARG A 147 7.85 -20.72 5.77
C ARG A 147 9.34 -20.89 6.10
N PRO A 148 10.02 -19.86 6.64
CA PRO A 148 11.39 -19.98 7.13
C PRO A 148 11.54 -21.13 8.14
N GLN A 149 12.56 -21.97 7.96
CA GLN A 149 12.76 -23.19 8.77
C GLN A 149 13.01 -22.88 10.25
N ASN A 150 13.64 -21.73 10.54
CA ASN A 150 13.95 -21.26 11.88
C ASN A 150 12.77 -20.51 12.55
N MET A 151 11.56 -20.61 12.02
CA MET A 151 10.39 -19.89 12.51
C MET A 151 9.21 -20.82 12.75
N THR A 152 8.63 -20.76 13.95
CA THR A 152 7.36 -21.45 14.25
C THR A 152 6.20 -20.78 13.51
N LEU A 153 5.08 -21.49 13.33
CA LEU A 153 3.87 -20.90 12.73
C LEU A 153 3.41 -19.66 13.51
N LYS A 154 3.43 -19.74 14.85
CA LYS A 154 3.09 -18.61 15.72
C LYS A 154 3.95 -17.38 15.43
N GLN A 155 5.28 -17.54 15.39
CA GLN A 155 6.20 -16.43 15.10
C GLN A 155 5.98 -15.83 13.70
N PHE A 156 5.66 -16.67 12.71
CA PHE A 156 5.36 -16.23 11.35
C PHE A 156 4.10 -15.36 11.31
N LEU A 157 3.01 -15.83 11.92
CA LEU A 157 1.77 -15.06 12.02
C LEU A 157 1.96 -13.77 12.85
N ASP A 158 2.67 -13.85 13.97
CA ASP A 158 2.96 -12.68 14.81
C ASP A 158 3.79 -11.64 14.02
N THR A 159 4.70 -12.06 13.12
CA THR A 159 5.46 -11.15 12.25
C THR A 159 4.55 -10.40 11.29
N GLY A 160 3.60 -11.08 10.66
CA GLY A 160 2.62 -10.45 9.77
C GLY A 160 1.69 -9.48 10.50
N LEU A 161 1.21 -9.85 11.70
CA LEU A 161 0.38 -8.97 12.52
C LEU A 161 1.14 -7.73 13.00
N GLN A 162 2.42 -7.89 13.38
CA GLN A 162 3.29 -6.76 13.74
C GLN A 162 3.53 -5.82 12.55
N PHE A 163 3.76 -6.37 11.36
CA PHE A 163 3.87 -5.59 10.13
C PHE A 163 2.62 -4.74 9.90
N ALA A 164 1.43 -5.34 9.96
CA ALA A 164 0.17 -4.62 9.78
C ALA A 164 -0.04 -3.53 10.83
N GLN A 165 0.22 -3.85 12.10
CA GLN A 165 0.09 -2.91 13.21
C GLN A 165 1.06 -1.71 13.08
N HIS A 166 2.33 -1.97 12.78
CA HIS A 166 3.34 -0.93 12.70
C HIS A 166 3.15 -0.04 11.46
N LEU A 167 2.81 -0.63 10.32
CA LEU A 167 2.53 0.13 9.10
C LEU A 167 1.30 1.03 9.28
N THR A 168 0.25 0.51 9.93
CA THR A 168 -0.93 1.30 10.27
C THR A 168 -0.61 2.48 11.19
N ALA A 169 0.21 2.25 12.22
CA ALA A 169 0.60 3.31 13.16
C ALA A 169 1.48 4.38 12.49
N HIS A 170 2.39 3.97 11.62
CA HIS A 170 3.27 4.85 10.84
C HIS A 170 2.48 5.80 9.94
N HIS A 171 1.59 5.27 9.09
CA HIS A 171 0.71 6.10 8.27
C HIS A 171 -0.20 7.00 9.12
N GLY A 172 -0.70 6.48 10.24
CA GLY A 172 -1.53 7.28 11.16
C GLY A 172 -0.80 8.51 11.70
N ILE A 173 0.50 8.40 11.99
CA ILE A 173 1.33 9.52 12.44
C ILE A 173 1.56 10.52 11.30
N GLU A 174 1.84 10.03 10.10
CA GLU A 174 2.03 10.88 8.93
C GLU A 174 0.78 11.71 8.64
N GLU A 175 -0.37 11.04 8.54
CA GLU A 175 -1.64 11.69 8.24
C GLU A 175 -2.06 12.68 9.34
N THR A 176 -1.78 12.37 10.61
CA THR A 176 -2.19 13.22 11.73
C THR A 176 -1.26 14.41 11.93
N TYR A 177 0.05 14.24 11.75
CA TYR A 177 1.04 15.23 12.18
C TYR A 177 2.00 15.68 11.08
N VAL A 178 2.54 14.77 10.27
CA VAL A 178 3.61 15.08 9.30
C VAL A 178 3.05 15.75 8.05
N PHE A 179 2.11 15.11 7.36
CA PHE A 179 1.53 15.62 6.12
C PHE A 179 0.82 16.97 6.30
N PRO A 180 0.05 17.22 7.38
CA PRO A 180 -0.51 18.54 7.62
C PRO A 180 0.55 19.64 7.82
N MET A 181 1.70 19.30 8.42
CA MET A 181 2.81 20.24 8.56
C MET A 181 3.47 20.53 7.20
N LEU A 182 3.74 19.49 6.40
CA LEU A 182 4.33 19.64 5.07
C LEU A 182 3.43 20.43 4.12
N ALA A 183 2.12 20.18 4.18
CA ALA A 183 1.11 20.87 3.38
C ALA A 183 1.10 22.39 3.56
N ARG A 184 1.70 22.93 4.64
CA ARG A 184 1.86 24.38 4.82
C ARG A 184 2.65 25.00 3.67
N LYS A 185 3.69 24.33 3.17
CA LYS A 185 4.55 24.85 2.11
C LYS A 185 4.63 23.98 0.86
N MET A 186 4.36 22.69 0.96
CA MET A 186 4.51 21.72 -0.13
C MET A 186 3.14 21.39 -0.75
N PRO A 187 2.84 21.86 -1.98
CA PRO A 187 1.52 21.70 -2.58
C PRO A 187 1.09 20.25 -2.80
N GLU A 188 2.03 19.33 -3.01
CA GLU A 188 1.78 17.90 -3.16
C GLU A 188 1.09 17.24 -1.96
N PHE A 189 1.21 17.85 -0.76
CA PHE A 189 0.51 17.40 0.45
C PHE A 189 -0.82 18.13 0.70
N ARG A 190 -1.21 19.09 -0.17
CA ARG A 190 -2.44 19.88 0.02
C ARG A 190 -3.67 19.20 -0.60
N GLY A 191 -4.70 19.01 0.22
CA GLY A 191 -6.06 18.68 -0.22
C GLY A 191 -6.31 17.20 -0.58
N GLY A 192 -7.53 16.91 -1.03
CA GLY A 192 -8.05 15.54 -1.23
C GLY A 192 -7.51 14.77 -2.44
N ARG A 193 -6.46 15.26 -3.11
CA ARG A 193 -5.81 14.62 -4.27
C ARG A 193 -4.30 14.39 -4.08
N ALA A 194 -3.79 14.56 -2.85
CA ALA A 194 -2.40 14.21 -2.56
C ALA A 194 -2.19 12.71 -2.84
N GLU A 195 -1.24 12.40 -3.72
CA GLU A 195 -1.03 11.03 -4.21
C GLU A 195 -0.65 10.07 -3.07
N LEU A 196 0.23 10.49 -2.15
CA LEU A 196 0.61 9.70 -0.98
C LEU A 196 -0.60 9.37 -0.07
N LEU A 197 -1.51 10.33 0.15
CA LEU A 197 -2.76 10.08 0.89
C LEU A 197 -3.69 9.11 0.17
N ARG A 198 -3.71 9.11 -1.16
CA ARG A 198 -4.48 8.14 -1.95
C ARG A 198 -3.89 6.74 -1.78
N GLN A 199 -2.57 6.63 -1.84
CA GLN A 199 -1.85 5.36 -1.65
C GLN A 199 -2.09 4.80 -0.24
N HIS A 200 -2.05 5.63 0.80
CA HIS A 200 -2.38 5.20 2.16
C HIS A 200 -3.76 4.54 2.24
N LYS A 201 -4.79 5.14 1.63
CA LYS A 201 -6.14 4.57 1.62
C LYS A 201 -6.20 3.19 0.96
N GLU A 202 -5.50 3.01 -0.16
CA GLU A 202 -5.43 1.73 -0.85
C GLU A 202 -4.65 0.69 -0.02
N ILE A 203 -3.55 1.10 0.62
CA ILE A 203 -2.75 0.26 1.52
C ILE A 203 -3.57 -0.16 2.75
N HIS A 204 -4.27 0.76 3.42
CA HIS A 204 -5.11 0.46 4.58
C HIS A 204 -6.23 -0.53 4.23
N LYS A 205 -6.87 -0.37 3.08
CA LYS A 205 -7.87 -1.32 2.59
C LYS A 205 -7.27 -2.72 2.37
N GLY A 206 -6.05 -2.80 1.83
CA GLY A 206 -5.31 -4.05 1.67
C GLY A 206 -4.92 -4.68 3.01
N LEU A 207 -4.49 -3.85 3.96
CA LEU A 207 -4.12 -4.26 5.32
C LEU A 207 -5.30 -4.86 6.07
N ASP A 208 -6.52 -4.31 5.96
CA ASP A 208 -7.70 -4.84 6.64
C ASP A 208 -7.91 -6.34 6.31
N GLY A 209 -7.89 -6.69 5.03
CA GLY A 209 -8.09 -8.07 4.58
C GLY A 209 -6.91 -8.99 4.89
N PHE A 210 -5.69 -8.45 4.90
CA PHE A 210 -4.49 -9.18 5.28
C PHE A 210 -4.47 -9.48 6.79
N GLU A 211 -4.76 -8.49 7.63
CA GLU A 211 -4.76 -8.62 9.09
C GLU A 211 -5.89 -9.55 9.55
N GLU A 212 -7.10 -9.42 8.99
CA GLU A 212 -8.23 -10.30 9.29
C GLU A 212 -7.88 -11.77 9.05
N TYR A 213 -7.27 -12.07 7.91
CA TYR A 213 -6.85 -13.43 7.57
C TYR A 213 -5.83 -13.98 8.56
N LEU A 214 -4.81 -13.20 8.91
CA LEU A 214 -3.79 -13.61 9.87
C LEU A 214 -4.37 -13.85 11.28
N HIS A 215 -5.33 -13.03 11.73
CA HIS A 215 -6.03 -13.26 13.00
C HIS A 215 -6.83 -14.56 13.00
N LYS A 216 -7.52 -14.88 11.90
CA LYS A 216 -8.23 -16.16 11.74
C LYS A 216 -7.26 -17.36 11.77
N CYS A 217 -6.13 -17.27 11.08
CA CYS A 217 -5.07 -18.28 11.19
C CYS A 217 -4.53 -18.40 12.62
N ARG A 218 -4.34 -17.26 13.30
CA ARG A 218 -3.74 -17.20 14.64
C ARG A 218 -4.64 -17.80 15.71
N SER A 219 -5.95 -17.62 15.57
CA SER A 219 -7.01 -18.16 16.43
C SER A 219 -7.42 -19.60 16.08
N ARG A 220 -6.90 -20.15 14.98
CA ARG A 220 -7.25 -21.48 14.44
C ARG A 220 -8.69 -21.58 13.92
N GLU A 221 -9.28 -20.45 13.54
CA GLU A 221 -10.56 -20.44 12.81
C GLU A 221 -10.38 -20.94 11.37
N THR A 222 -9.21 -20.70 10.77
CA THR A 222 -8.80 -21.25 9.48
C THR A 222 -7.34 -21.70 9.53
N GLU A 223 -6.97 -22.63 8.65
CA GLU A 223 -5.56 -23.01 8.46
C GLU A 223 -4.83 -21.96 7.62
N LEU A 224 -3.51 -21.84 7.81
CA LEU A 224 -2.68 -20.96 7.00
C LEU A 224 -2.41 -21.60 5.63
N GLU A 225 -3.04 -21.05 4.61
CA GLU A 225 -2.68 -21.27 3.21
C GLU A 225 -1.79 -20.13 2.68
N LEU A 226 -0.60 -20.50 2.18
CA LEU A 226 0.40 -19.55 1.69
C LEU A 226 -0.01 -18.94 0.33
N SER A 227 -0.77 -19.65 -0.49
CA SER A 227 -1.39 -19.12 -1.71
C SER A 227 -2.37 -17.98 -1.40
N VAL A 228 -3.23 -18.17 -0.39
CA VAL A 228 -4.18 -17.14 0.07
C VAL A 228 -3.45 -15.95 0.65
N LEU A 229 -2.40 -16.18 1.45
CA LEU A 229 -1.55 -15.10 1.95
C LEU A 229 -0.95 -14.29 0.80
N LYS A 230 -0.45 -14.97 -0.24
CA LYS A 230 0.12 -14.34 -1.44
C LYS A 230 -0.91 -13.46 -2.13
N GLU A 231 -2.11 -13.97 -2.37
CA GLU A 231 -3.20 -13.21 -2.99
C GLU A 231 -3.52 -11.92 -2.20
N LYS A 232 -3.63 -12.04 -0.86
CA LYS A 232 -3.86 -10.87 0.01
C LYS A 232 -2.74 -9.86 -0.10
N MET A 233 -1.48 -10.28 -0.11
CA MET A 233 -0.34 -9.37 -0.24
C MET A 233 -0.28 -8.74 -1.64
N ASP A 234 -0.35 -9.54 -2.71
CA ASP A 234 -0.24 -9.06 -4.09
C ASP A 234 -1.31 -8.03 -4.46
N SER A 235 -2.50 -8.11 -3.83
CA SER A 235 -3.62 -7.19 -4.10
C SER A 235 -3.32 -5.71 -3.85
N TRP A 236 -2.30 -5.39 -3.05
CA TRP A 236 -1.90 -4.01 -2.72
C TRP A 236 -0.38 -3.80 -2.67
N GLY A 237 0.42 -4.85 -2.83
CA GLY A 237 1.88 -4.78 -2.73
C GLY A 237 2.53 -3.79 -3.70
N GLY A 238 2.04 -3.72 -4.94
CA GLY A 238 2.55 -2.73 -5.91
C GLY A 238 2.40 -1.29 -5.43
N VAL A 239 1.27 -0.98 -4.78
CA VAL A 239 1.00 0.34 -4.21
C VAL A 239 1.91 0.61 -3.01
N LEU A 240 2.08 -0.38 -2.11
CA LEU A 240 3.00 -0.26 -0.98
C LEU A 240 4.43 0.06 -1.44
N TRP A 241 5.00 -0.74 -2.35
CA TRP A 241 6.37 -0.54 -2.78
C TRP A 241 6.58 0.81 -3.47
N THR A 242 5.62 1.22 -4.30
CA THR A 242 5.63 2.54 -4.95
C THR A 242 5.58 3.66 -3.90
N HIS A 243 4.71 3.53 -2.90
CA HIS A 243 4.56 4.50 -1.82
C HIS A 243 5.85 4.67 -1.01
N LEU A 244 6.44 3.57 -0.55
CA LEU A 244 7.67 3.59 0.26
C LEU A 244 8.84 4.27 -0.46
N ASP A 245 8.91 4.18 -1.79
CA ASP A 245 9.96 4.83 -2.60
C ASP A 245 9.63 6.30 -2.90
N GLN A 246 8.39 6.57 -3.32
CA GLN A 246 7.96 7.91 -3.71
C GLN A 246 8.01 8.90 -2.54
N GLU A 247 7.62 8.46 -1.35
CA GLU A 247 7.66 9.33 -0.17
C GLU A 247 9.10 9.74 0.17
N VAL A 248 10.05 8.81 0.14
CA VAL A 248 11.47 9.11 0.42
C VAL A 248 12.03 10.11 -0.60
N VAL A 249 11.68 9.97 -1.88
CA VAL A 249 12.05 10.94 -2.92
C VAL A 249 11.41 12.31 -2.67
N THR A 250 10.13 12.31 -2.30
CA THR A 250 9.35 13.53 -2.02
C THR A 250 9.93 14.29 -0.82
N LEU A 251 10.39 13.58 0.20
CA LEU A 251 10.99 14.14 1.42
C LEU A 251 12.50 14.33 1.30
N GLY A 252 13.09 14.06 0.13
CA GLY A 252 14.51 14.17 -0.14
C GLY A 252 15.00 15.61 -0.17
N ALA A 253 16.30 15.78 0.06
CA ALA A 253 16.92 17.10 0.23
C ALA A 253 16.61 18.10 -0.90
N GLU A 254 16.66 17.63 -2.15
CA GLU A 254 16.43 18.47 -3.34
C GLU A 254 14.99 18.98 -3.44
N ASN A 255 14.00 18.21 -2.97
CA ASN A 255 12.62 18.67 -2.97
C ASN A 255 12.35 19.56 -1.75
N MET A 256 12.85 19.16 -0.57
CA MET A 256 12.68 19.93 0.67
C MET A 256 13.24 21.35 0.56
N ARG A 257 14.43 21.53 -0.03
CA ARG A 257 15.08 22.85 -0.19
C ARG A 257 14.35 23.82 -1.11
N ARG A 258 13.39 23.33 -1.91
CA ARG A 258 12.53 24.20 -2.76
C ARG A 258 11.52 24.97 -1.93
N TYR A 259 11.17 24.47 -0.76
CA TYR A 259 10.05 24.98 0.05
C TYR A 259 10.48 25.48 1.43
N TRP A 260 11.55 24.91 1.98
CA TRP A 260 11.97 25.13 3.36
C TRP A 260 13.39 25.69 3.44
N THR A 261 13.64 26.52 4.46
CA THR A 261 15.01 26.91 4.80
C THR A 261 15.67 25.85 5.69
N MET A 262 17.00 25.85 5.80
CA MET A 262 17.70 24.96 6.73
C MET A 262 17.29 25.16 8.18
N GLU A 263 17.04 26.41 8.60
CA GLU A 263 16.60 26.71 9.95
C GLU A 263 15.22 26.12 10.23
N GLU A 264 14.31 26.21 9.26
CA GLU A 264 12.98 25.60 9.38
C GLU A 264 13.07 24.08 9.49
N VAL A 265 13.87 23.43 8.64
CA VAL A 265 14.02 21.96 8.68
C VAL A 265 14.64 21.50 10.00
N ARG A 266 15.64 22.21 10.53
CA ARG A 266 16.23 21.91 11.85
C ARG A 266 15.23 21.97 13.00
N ASN A 267 14.22 22.82 12.87
CA ASN A 267 13.19 23.03 13.88
C ASN A 267 11.90 22.22 13.60
N MET A 268 11.88 21.38 12.55
CA MET A 268 10.74 20.52 12.29
C MET A 268 10.58 19.50 13.42
N PRO A 269 9.34 19.26 13.89
CA PRO A 269 9.08 18.19 14.83
C PRO A 269 9.26 16.85 14.11
N MET A 270 10.42 16.24 14.30
CA MET A 270 10.86 15.02 13.63
C MET A 270 10.67 13.78 14.51
#